data_AF-A0A382WV80-F1
#
_entry.id   AF-A0A382WV80-F1
#
_cell.length_a   1.000
_cell.length_b   1.000
_cell.length_c   1.000
_cell.angle_alpha   90.00
_cell.angle_beta   90.00
_cell.angle_gamma   90.00
#
_symmetry.space_group_name_H-M   'P 1'
#
loop_
_entity.id
_entity.type
_entity.pdbx_description
1 polymer ?
#
loop_
_entity_poly.entity_id
_entity_poly.type
_entity_poly.pdbx_seq_one_letter_code
_entity_poly.pdbx_strand_id
1 'polypeptide(L)'
;MNGQWAEPDIRDEIIDFIALWSKKAEIKALRLVDWIGITSSKYYHWKTRYGKVNEHNGAVPRDHWLEEWERKAIVDFWLKNSLEGYRRCT
;
A
#
# COMPACT_ATOMS: atom_id res chain seq x y z
N MET A 1 5.82 -1.49 17.32
CA MET A 1 5.80 -1.91 15.89
C MET A 1 4.69 -1.28 15.05
N ASN A 2 3.76 -0.50 15.61
CA ASN A 2 2.75 0.19 14.79
C ASN A 2 3.38 1.38 14.05
N GLY A 3 3.02 1.55 12.77
CA GLY A 3 3.52 2.64 11.91
C GLY A 3 4.91 2.45 11.29
N GLN A 4 5.67 1.43 11.70
CA GLN A 4 6.99 1.14 11.12
C GLN A 4 6.91 0.11 10.00
N TRP A 5 7.69 0.35 8.94
CA TRP A 5 7.94 -0.61 7.88
C TRP A 5 8.71 -1.82 8.44
N ALA A 6 8.35 -3.01 7.98
CA ALA A 6 9.04 -4.25 8.29
C ALA A 6 9.43 -4.92 6.96
N GLU A 7 10.64 -5.46 6.94
CA GLU A 7 11.15 -6.21 5.79
C GLU A 7 10.25 -7.43 5.51
N PRO A 8 10.03 -7.81 4.23
CA PRO A 8 9.16 -8.93 3.88
C PRO A 8 9.51 -10.23 4.61
N ASP A 9 10.80 -10.53 4.79
CA ASP A 9 11.24 -11.75 5.45
C ASP A 9 10.88 -11.72 6.94
N ILE A 10 11.15 -10.61 7.63
CA ILE A 10 10.78 -10.42 9.04
C ILE A 10 9.25 -10.52 9.22
N ARG A 11 8.49 -9.93 8.29
CA ARG A 11 7.03 -10.02 8.30
C ARG A 11 6.58 -11.48 8.24
N ASP A 12 7.14 -12.26 7.33
CA ASP A 12 6.73 -13.64 7.08
C ASP A 12 7.17 -14.55 8.23
N GLU A 13 8.37 -14.34 8.80
CA GLU A 13 8.82 -14.99 10.04
C GLU A 13 7.86 -14.76 11.21
N ILE A 14 7.34 -13.54 11.37
CA ILE A 14 6.36 -13.23 12.41
C ILE A 14 5.04 -13.99 12.16
N ILE A 15 4.59 -14.09 10.91
CA ILE A 15 3.38 -14.85 10.56
C ILE A 15 3.57 -16.34 10.88
N ASP A 16 4.71 -16.91 10.55
CA ASP A 16 5.05 -18.30 10.85
C ASP A 16 5.13 -18.57 12.35
N PHE A 17 5.78 -17.67 13.10
CA PHE A 17 5.84 -17.73 14.55
C PHE A 17 4.43 -17.77 15.17
N ILE A 18 3.55 -16.85 14.76
CA ILE A 18 2.18 -16.77 15.28
C ILE A 18 1.40 -18.05 14.92
N ALA A 19 1.50 -18.53 13.69
CA ALA A 19 0.79 -19.72 13.23
C ALA A 19 1.23 -20.98 13.98
N LEU A 20 2.54 -21.16 14.13
CA LEU A 20 3.15 -22.29 14.84
C LEU A 20 2.71 -22.31 16.31
N TRP A 21 2.84 -21.19 17.02
CA TRP A 21 2.52 -21.12 18.44
C TRP A 21 1.03 -21.11 18.73
N SER A 22 0.22 -20.53 17.85
CA SER A 22 -1.24 -20.61 17.96
C SER A 22 -1.72 -22.06 17.93
N LYS A 23 -1.16 -22.87 17.03
CA LYS A 23 -1.46 -24.31 16.95
C LYS A 23 -0.90 -25.07 18.15
N LYS A 24 0.36 -24.83 18.52
CA LYS A 24 1.05 -25.60 19.57
C LYS A 24 0.49 -25.35 20.97
N ALA A 25 0.10 -24.11 21.26
CA ALA A 25 -0.42 -23.70 22.56
C ALA A 25 -1.96 -23.66 22.61
N GLU A 26 -2.64 -23.94 21.50
CA GLU A 26 -4.10 -23.82 21.34
C GLU A 26 -4.63 -22.41 21.72
N ILE A 27 -3.78 -21.40 21.56
CA ILE A 27 -4.12 -20.00 21.81
C ILE A 27 -4.58 -19.37 20.49
N LYS A 28 -5.63 -18.56 20.54
CA LYS A 28 -6.07 -17.78 19.37
C LYS A 28 -4.93 -16.89 18.86
N ALA A 29 -4.59 -16.96 17.58
CA ALA A 29 -3.55 -16.15 16.95
C ALA A 29 -3.62 -14.65 17.28
N LEU A 30 -4.83 -14.08 17.32
CA LEU A 30 -5.01 -12.66 17.67
C LEU A 30 -4.58 -12.31 19.11
N ARG A 31 -4.60 -13.27 20.04
CA ARG A 31 -4.06 -13.06 21.39
C ARG A 31 -2.53 -12.98 21.38
N LEU A 32 -1.87 -13.80 20.56
CA LEU A 32 -0.42 -13.72 20.36
C LEU A 32 -0.03 -12.41 19.67
N VAL A 33 -0.81 -11.98 18.66
CA VAL A 33 -0.65 -10.70 17.94
C VAL A 33 -0.72 -9.50 18.90
N ASP A 34 -1.67 -9.53 19.83
CA ASP A 34 -1.81 -8.50 20.87
C ASP A 34 -0.59 -8.46 21.81
N TRP A 35 -0.11 -9.63 22.24
CA TRP A 35 1.08 -9.73 23.11
C TRP A 35 2.37 -9.21 22.46
N ILE A 36 2.54 -9.38 21.15
CA ILE A 36 3.69 -8.83 20.41
C ILE A 36 3.49 -7.35 20.03
N GLY A 37 2.36 -6.74 20.37
CA GLY A 37 2.10 -5.31 20.18
C GLY A 37 1.85 -4.90 18.72
N ILE A 38 1.26 -5.79 17.90
CA ILE A 38 0.85 -5.52 16.51
C ILE A 38 -0.66 -5.38 16.45
N THR A 39 -1.19 -4.42 15.68
CA THR A 39 -2.65 -4.33 15.49
C THR A 39 -3.19 -5.50 14.67
N SER A 40 -4.44 -5.89 14.93
CA SER A 40 -5.15 -6.91 14.15
C SER A 40 -5.17 -6.59 12.65
N SER A 41 -5.42 -5.33 12.28
CA SER A 41 -5.40 -4.86 10.89
C SER A 41 -4.04 -5.13 10.22
N LYS A 42 -2.93 -4.81 10.91
CA LYS A 42 -1.58 -5.05 10.41
C LYS A 42 -1.28 -6.54 10.25
N TYR A 43 -1.72 -7.37 11.21
CA TYR A 43 -1.61 -8.83 11.11
C TYR A 43 -2.36 -9.40 9.90
N TYR A 44 -3.62 -9.02 9.67
CA TYR A 44 -4.36 -9.49 8.51
C TYR A 44 -3.74 -9.01 7.19
N HIS A 45 -3.30 -7.76 7.14
CA HIS A 45 -2.57 -7.23 5.97
C HIS A 45 -1.27 -8.00 5.70
N TRP A 46 -0.53 -8.35 6.74
CA TRP A 46 0.68 -9.16 6.60
C TRP A 46 0.37 -10.57 6.12
N LYS A 47 -0.66 -11.20 6.68
CA LYS A 47 -1.13 -12.53 6.27
C LYS A 47 -1.56 -12.58 4.80
N THR A 48 -2.24 -11.55 4.27
CA THR A 48 -2.62 -11.49 2.84
C THR A 48 -1.43 -11.25 1.90
N ARG A 49 -0.32 -10.77 2.46
CA ARG A 49 0.94 -10.48 1.75
C ARG A 49 2.01 -11.55 1.97
N TYR A 50 1.73 -12.60 2.74
CA TYR A 50 2.68 -13.67 3.01
C TYR A 50 3.31 -14.23 1.73
N GLY A 51 4.63 -14.35 1.69
CA GLY A 51 5.41 -14.80 0.53
C GLY A 51 5.48 -13.80 -0.62
N LYS A 52 4.87 -12.61 -0.50
CA LYS A 52 4.95 -11.55 -1.52
C LYS A 52 6.10 -10.62 -1.21
N VAL A 53 7.02 -10.53 -2.15
CA VAL A 53 8.04 -9.47 -2.19
C VAL A 53 7.34 -8.11 -2.29
N ASN A 54 7.94 -7.10 -1.65
CA ASN A 54 7.51 -5.72 -1.87
C ASN A 54 8.04 -5.26 -3.23
N GLU A 55 7.20 -5.37 -4.25
CA GLU A 55 7.42 -4.66 -5.49
C GLU A 55 7.14 -3.18 -5.21
N HIS A 56 8.20 -2.38 -5.10
CA HIS A 56 8.03 -0.94 -5.18
C HIS A 56 7.47 -0.61 -6.55
N ASN A 57 6.42 0.20 -6.63
CA ASN A 57 5.99 0.88 -7.87
C ASN A 57 7.05 1.92 -8.34
N GLY A 58 8.32 1.68 -8.07
CA GLY A 58 9.44 2.55 -8.39
C GLY A 58 9.83 2.42 -9.86
N ALA A 59 10.14 3.57 -10.46
CA ALA A 59 10.50 3.77 -11.86
C ALA A 59 9.46 3.26 -12.87
N VAL A 60 8.17 3.30 -12.53
CA VAL A 60 7.18 3.53 -13.58
C VAL A 60 7.52 4.91 -14.17
N PRO A 61 7.99 5.00 -15.44
CA PRO A 61 8.37 6.29 -16.00
C PRO A 61 7.14 7.21 -15.96
N ARG A 62 7.28 8.41 -15.40
CA ARG A 62 6.19 9.42 -15.44
C ARG A 62 5.76 9.77 -16.87
N ASP A 63 6.55 9.35 -17.85
CA ASP A 63 6.38 9.55 -19.27
C ASP A 63 5.09 8.93 -19.84
N HIS A 64 4.40 8.04 -19.09
CA HIS A 64 3.16 7.41 -19.55
C HIS A 64 1.86 8.13 -19.12
N TRP A 65 1.93 9.26 -18.39
CA TRP A 65 0.73 9.84 -17.78
C TRP A 65 -0.04 10.78 -18.72
N LEU A 66 0.64 11.38 -19.68
CA LEU A 66 0.02 12.21 -20.72
C LEU A 66 0.81 12.05 -22.01
N GLU A 67 0.15 11.82 -23.12
CA GLU A 67 0.70 11.95 -24.46
C GLU A 67 0.89 13.42 -24.81
N GLU A 68 1.70 13.72 -25.83
CA GLU A 68 1.99 15.11 -26.23
C GLU A 68 0.73 15.86 -26.65
N TRP A 69 -0.22 15.17 -27.28
CA TRP A 69 -1.50 15.76 -27.67
C TRP A 69 -2.39 16.04 -26.45
N GLU A 70 -2.34 15.21 -25.40
CA GLU A 70 -3.09 15.45 -24.16
C GLU A 70 -2.55 16.67 -23.43
N ARG A 71 -1.22 16.81 -23.36
CA ARG A 71 -0.57 18.03 -22.84
C ARG A 71 -1.00 19.28 -23.61
N LYS A 72 -0.97 19.21 -24.95
CA LYS A 72 -1.39 20.31 -25.82
C LYS A 72 -2.86 20.68 -25.58
N ALA A 73 -3.75 19.69 -25.51
CA ALA A 73 -5.17 19.90 -25.29
C ALA A 73 -5.45 20.58 -23.94
N ILE A 74 -4.75 20.20 -22.87
CA ILE A 74 -4.87 20.83 -21.55
C ILE A 74 -4.44 22.31 -21.62
N VAL A 75 -3.32 22.61 -22.28
CA VAL A 75 -2.82 24.00 -22.43
C VAL A 75 -3.76 24.84 -23.27
N ASP A 76 -4.19 24.32 -24.44
CA ASP A 76 -5.11 25.03 -25.34
C ASP A 76 -6.46 25.29 -24.66
N PHE A 77 -6.95 24.33 -23.88
CA PHE A 77 -8.16 24.46 -23.07
C PHE A 77 -8.02 25.58 -22.03
N TRP A 78 -6.92 25.62 -21.29
CA TRP A 78 -6.67 26.67 -20.30
C TRP A 78 -6.54 28.05 -20.95
N LEU A 79 -5.80 28.16 -22.07
CA LEU A 79 -5.65 29.43 -22.78
C LEU A 79 -7.00 30.00 -23.23
N LYS A 80 -7.92 29.15 -23.69
CA LYS A 80 -9.26 29.55 -24.12
C LYS A 80 -10.17 29.95 -22.95
N ASN A 81 -9.97 29.36 -21.76
CA ASN A 81 -10.87 29.50 -20.60
C ASN A 81 -10.14 30.01 -19.35
N SER A 82 -9.10 30.83 -19.51
CA SER A 82 -8.16 31.18 -18.42
C SER A 82 -8.78 31.92 -17.24
N LEU A 83 -9.93 32.57 -17.45
CA LEU A 83 -10.70 33.27 -16.41
C LEU A 83 -11.75 32.38 -15.75
N GLU A 84 -11.99 31.18 -16.29
CA GLU A 84 -12.90 30.21 -15.73
C GLU A 84 -12.15 29.30 -14.76
N GLY A 85 -12.59 29.25 -13.50
CA GLY A 85 -12.03 28.29 -12.55
C GLY A 85 -12.28 26.85 -13.04
N TYR A 86 -11.34 25.95 -12.79
CA TYR A 86 -11.33 24.56 -13.28
C TYR A 86 -12.61 23.74 -13.05
N ARG A 87 -13.51 24.17 -12.14
CA ARG A 87 -14.79 23.51 -11.84
C ARG A 87 -15.97 24.04 -12.68
N ARG A 88 -15.80 25.10 -13.45
CA ARG A 88 -16.85 25.71 -14.30
C ARG A 88 -16.74 25.34 -15.77
N CYS A 89 -15.66 24.68 -16.12
CA CYS A 89 -15.38 24.15 -17.44
C CYS A 89 -16.13 22.83 -17.65
N THR A 90 -17.29 22.88 -18.31
CA THR A 90 -18.05 21.69 -18.79
C THR A 90 -18.18 21.74 -20.30
#